data_AF-A0A1G6Z8G1-F1
#
_entry.id   AF-A0A1G6Z8G1-F1
#
_cell.length_a   1.000
_cell.length_b   1.000
_cell.length_c   1.000
_cell.angle_alpha   90.00
_cell.angle_beta   90.00
_cell.angle_gamma   90.00
#
_symmetry.space_group_name_H-M   'P 1'
#
loop_
_entity.id
_entity.type
_entity.pdbx_description
1 polymer ?
#
loop_
_entity_poly.entity_id
_entity_poly.type
_entity_poly.pdbx_seq_one_letter_code
_entity_poly.pdbx_strand_id
1 'polypeptide(L)'
;MKSPQPAVLDVRSEPYTRGYYRALSPAQMSVALESRGVCGPDLSAPLNCFELGMGFGLPLVAHAACFPHMRFYGNDFNPHHVAYADQLARDAGLTNVEVFEDAFETLLERDLPPMDIISMHGVYSWISPALRKVVMRFIAERLRPGGVVFVSHNALPGWAAQMPLRELVNLHGLRQVPVSATPIERLSQTLDFLDDFAKVNPAYFGGDVSVQARLYSLRRLDPHYAAHEYFNPDWHPMHFHQVASEMAEAGLEFAAPAVLAQQVDAAILSDATRELLSGVDDPLMRETLRDFALNTSFRWDLYTRGAPRASAAQQEQFRLDRAWILATARSETKESPLSDSAAEHVDGATVARLLDALAQGPATARELAERPELASLGAEFIVEALMLLENEAQVHPALPAALRESARESVLRFNAAIMQRPEDDGLHYLSCSASGQAMGWSAMAMAQIRSACQGAQTPLEMADAMRARFQGDGEGQMPAERLEHSARCFFAGRGPVLRNLGLL
;
A
#
# COMPACT_ATOMS: atom_id res chain seq x y z
N MET A 1 15.36 7.37 30.84
CA MET A 1 15.48 6.75 29.50
C MET A 1 14.08 6.32 29.10
N LYS A 2 13.42 7.10 28.24
CA LYS A 2 12.10 6.74 27.69
C LYS A 2 12.35 5.64 26.66
N SER A 3 11.76 4.47 26.87
CA SER A 3 11.77 3.41 25.86
C SER A 3 11.10 3.95 24.58
N PRO A 4 11.69 3.76 23.40
CA PRO A 4 11.08 4.19 22.14
C PRO A 4 9.77 3.44 21.95
N GLN A 5 8.67 4.17 21.74
CA GLN A 5 7.44 3.59 21.25
C GLN A 5 7.72 3.16 19.80
N PRO A 6 7.50 1.89 19.41
CA PRO A 6 7.60 1.52 18.01
C PRO A 6 6.61 2.39 17.23
N ALA A 7 7.10 3.03 16.17
CA ALA A 7 6.28 3.79 15.24
C ALA A 7 5.16 2.86 14.76
N VAL A 8 3.97 3.06 15.31
CA VAL A 8 2.75 2.43 14.81
C VAL A 8 2.63 2.94 13.39
N LEU A 9 2.86 2.06 12.42
CA LEU A 9 2.38 2.24 11.05
C LEU A 9 0.95 2.75 11.19
N ASP A 10 0.71 4.02 10.84
CA ASP A 10 -0.62 4.64 10.79
C ASP A 10 -1.36 3.99 9.61
N VAL A 11 -1.71 2.71 9.78
CA VAL A 11 -2.63 2.00 8.93
C VAL A 11 -3.99 2.55 9.30
N ARG A 12 -4.33 3.69 8.71
CA ARG A 12 -5.72 4.12 8.58
C ARG A 12 -6.41 3.16 7.61
N SER A 13 -6.68 1.95 8.07
CA SER A 13 -7.53 0.98 7.37
C SER A 13 -8.94 1.13 7.91
N GLU A 14 -9.73 1.89 7.18
CA GLU A 14 -11.19 1.95 7.24
C GLU A 14 -11.80 0.68 6.58
N PRO A 15 -13.04 0.28 6.91
CA PRO A 15 -13.69 -0.89 6.34
C PRO A 15 -14.06 -0.66 4.92
N TYR A 16 -13.85 -1.67 4.07
CA TYR A 16 -14.46 -1.67 2.74
C TYR A 16 -14.29 -0.30 2.06
N THR A 17 -13.16 0.34 2.32
CA THR A 17 -12.79 1.55 1.62
C THR A 17 -12.25 1.12 0.30
N ARG A 18 -12.45 1.97 -0.69
CA ARG A 18 -11.75 1.85 -1.96
C ARG A 18 -10.32 2.34 -1.75
N GLY A 19 -9.60 1.60 -0.91
CA GLY A 19 -8.21 1.84 -0.57
C GLY A 19 -7.31 1.48 -1.73
N TYR A 20 -6.20 2.19 -1.84
CA TYR A 20 -5.15 1.86 -2.80
C TYR A 20 -3.91 1.38 -2.06
N TYR A 21 -3.41 0.20 -2.44
CA TYR A 21 -2.23 -0.40 -1.84
C TYR A 21 -1.12 -0.52 -2.89
N ARG A 22 -0.10 0.34 -2.79
CA ARG A 22 0.99 0.41 -3.78
C ARG A 22 1.80 -0.87 -3.89
N ALA A 23 1.89 -1.65 -2.81
CA ALA A 23 2.58 -2.94 -2.77
C ALA A 23 1.99 -3.97 -3.76
N LEU A 24 0.73 -3.76 -4.20
CA LEU A 24 0.09 -4.55 -5.24
C LEU A 24 0.54 -4.18 -6.66
N SER A 25 1.24 -3.06 -6.86
CA SER A 25 1.69 -2.63 -8.20
C SER A 25 2.78 -3.59 -8.71
N PRO A 26 2.68 -4.08 -9.97
CA PRO A 26 3.76 -4.81 -10.61
C PRO A 26 5.11 -4.07 -10.57
N ALA A 27 5.08 -2.73 -10.69
CA ALA A 27 6.30 -1.91 -10.58
C ALA A 27 6.93 -2.00 -9.19
N GLN A 28 6.13 -1.91 -8.14
CA GLN A 28 6.60 -1.99 -6.77
C GLN A 28 7.17 -3.39 -6.47
N MET A 29 6.49 -4.44 -6.91
CA MET A 29 6.97 -5.82 -6.76
C MET A 29 8.31 -6.03 -7.46
N SER A 30 8.48 -5.50 -8.68
CA SER A 30 9.75 -5.57 -9.41
C SER A 30 10.88 -4.94 -8.63
N VAL A 31 10.68 -3.70 -8.15
CA VAL A 31 11.70 -2.96 -7.40
C VAL A 31 12.07 -3.69 -6.11
N ALA A 32 11.08 -4.21 -5.38
CA ALA A 32 11.29 -4.90 -4.11
C ALA A 32 12.03 -6.25 -4.27
N LEU A 33 11.80 -6.98 -5.37
CA LEU A 33 12.56 -8.20 -5.69
C LEU A 33 14.00 -7.87 -6.09
N GLU A 34 14.16 -6.87 -6.96
CA GLU A 34 15.45 -6.44 -7.48
C GLU A 34 16.36 -5.90 -6.38
N SER A 35 15.83 -5.18 -5.39
CA SER A 35 16.59 -4.70 -4.23
C SER A 35 17.12 -5.84 -3.34
N ARG A 36 16.51 -7.04 -3.40
CA ARG A 36 17.03 -8.28 -2.79
C ARG A 36 17.85 -9.15 -3.75
N GLY A 37 18.14 -8.66 -4.95
CA GLY A 37 18.92 -9.37 -5.96
C GLY A 37 18.18 -10.54 -6.62
N VAL A 38 16.84 -10.53 -6.56
CA VAL A 38 15.97 -11.44 -7.32
C VAL A 38 15.52 -10.72 -8.58
N CYS A 39 15.55 -11.37 -9.74
CA CYS A 39 14.99 -10.76 -10.95
C CYS A 39 13.47 -10.61 -10.80
N GLY A 40 12.99 -9.36 -10.91
CA GLY A 40 11.56 -9.05 -10.92
C GLY A 40 10.87 -9.44 -12.23
N PRO A 41 9.52 -9.32 -12.29
CA PRO A 41 8.77 -9.49 -13.52
C PRO A 41 9.18 -8.45 -14.57
N ASP A 42 9.34 -8.87 -15.83
CA ASP A 42 9.61 -7.93 -16.93
C ASP A 42 8.36 -7.09 -17.22
N LEU A 43 8.37 -5.84 -16.76
CA LEU A 43 7.25 -4.92 -16.91
C LEU A 43 6.95 -4.54 -18.37
N SER A 44 7.84 -4.84 -19.32
CA SER A 44 7.59 -4.63 -20.75
C SER A 44 6.87 -5.80 -21.41
N ALA A 45 6.82 -6.96 -20.77
CA ALA A 45 6.11 -8.13 -21.26
C ALA A 45 4.59 -8.04 -21.03
N PRO A 46 3.77 -8.73 -21.84
CA PRO A 46 2.31 -8.78 -21.66
C PRO A 46 1.95 -9.77 -20.53
N LEU A 47 2.20 -9.36 -19.28
CA LEU A 47 1.97 -10.18 -18.10
C LEU A 47 0.48 -10.41 -17.83
N ASN A 48 0.16 -11.57 -17.25
CA ASN A 48 -1.14 -11.87 -16.66
C ASN A 48 -1.07 -11.74 -15.14
N CYS A 49 -1.88 -10.84 -14.58
CA CYS A 49 -1.95 -10.54 -13.15
C CYS A 49 -3.32 -10.97 -12.61
N PHE A 50 -3.35 -11.65 -11.46
CA PHE A 50 -4.59 -12.04 -10.79
C PHE A 50 -4.65 -11.54 -9.35
N GLU A 51 -5.69 -10.81 -8.97
CA GLU A 51 -5.93 -10.36 -7.59
C GLU A 51 -7.05 -11.19 -6.94
N LEU A 52 -6.67 -12.00 -5.94
CA LEU A 52 -7.58 -12.86 -5.17
C LEU A 52 -8.26 -12.04 -4.06
N GLY A 53 -9.59 -12.00 -4.07
CA GLY A 53 -10.36 -11.22 -3.09
C GLY A 53 -10.12 -9.72 -3.25
N MET A 54 -10.35 -9.21 -4.45
CA MET A 54 -9.96 -7.85 -4.87
C MET A 54 -10.68 -6.70 -4.16
N GLY A 55 -11.73 -6.98 -3.37
CA GLY A 55 -12.56 -5.93 -2.81
C GLY A 55 -13.20 -5.10 -3.92
N PHE A 56 -13.26 -3.78 -3.76
CA PHE A 56 -13.68 -2.88 -4.83
C PHE A 56 -12.73 -2.81 -6.04
N GLY A 57 -11.63 -3.56 -6.07
CA GLY A 57 -10.75 -3.68 -7.24
C GLY A 57 -10.03 -2.38 -7.66
N LEU A 58 -9.95 -1.38 -6.79
CA LEU A 58 -9.30 -0.11 -7.12
C LEU A 58 -7.82 -0.29 -7.52
N PRO A 59 -6.98 -1.05 -6.77
CA PRO A 59 -5.61 -1.34 -7.21
C PRO A 59 -5.58 -2.03 -8.59
N LEU A 60 -6.36 -3.10 -8.76
CA LEU A 60 -6.49 -3.85 -10.01
C LEU A 60 -6.75 -2.94 -11.22
N VAL A 61 -7.80 -2.11 -11.16
CA VAL A 61 -8.17 -1.24 -12.29
C VAL A 61 -7.16 -0.10 -12.48
N ALA A 62 -6.62 0.46 -11.40
CA ALA A 62 -5.60 1.51 -11.47
C ALA A 62 -4.30 1.02 -12.12
N HIS A 63 -3.86 -0.21 -11.79
CA HIS A 63 -2.69 -0.83 -12.40
C HIS A 63 -2.96 -1.22 -13.85
N ALA A 64 -4.16 -1.69 -14.19
CA ALA A 64 -4.54 -1.95 -15.57
C ALA A 64 -4.44 -0.71 -16.46
N ALA A 65 -4.79 0.47 -15.93
CA ALA A 65 -4.58 1.74 -16.61
C ALA A 65 -3.09 2.08 -16.80
N CYS A 66 -2.25 1.74 -15.81
CA CYS A 66 -0.80 1.96 -15.86
C CYS A 66 -0.05 0.99 -16.77
N PHE A 67 -0.61 -0.19 -17.07
CA PHE A 67 0.01 -1.24 -17.87
C PHE A 67 -0.96 -1.76 -18.95
N PRO A 68 -1.26 -0.97 -20.00
CA PRO A 68 -2.29 -1.31 -20.99
C PRO A 68 -1.98 -2.55 -21.83
N HIS A 69 -0.73 -3.00 -21.86
CA HIS A 69 -0.29 -4.23 -22.55
C HIS A 69 -0.38 -5.50 -21.68
N MET A 70 -0.59 -5.37 -20.37
CA MET A 70 -0.82 -6.47 -19.44
C MET A 70 -2.31 -6.77 -19.29
N ARG A 71 -2.64 -7.98 -18.79
CA ARG A 71 -4.02 -8.39 -18.49
C ARG A 71 -4.21 -8.57 -16.99
N PHE A 72 -5.31 -8.03 -16.48
CA PHE A 72 -5.65 -8.03 -15.06
C PHE A 72 -6.96 -8.79 -14.84
N TYR A 73 -6.89 -9.74 -13.91
CA TYR A 73 -7.98 -10.60 -13.52
C TYR A 73 -8.25 -10.41 -12.03
N GLY A 74 -9.49 -10.44 -11.60
CA GLY A 74 -9.81 -10.38 -10.17
C GLY A 74 -11.07 -11.15 -9.83
N ASN A 75 -11.15 -11.66 -8.61
CA ASN A 75 -12.39 -12.23 -8.08
C ASN A 75 -12.75 -11.62 -6.72
N ASP A 76 -14.04 -11.57 -6.46
CA ASP A 76 -14.59 -11.34 -5.13
C ASP A 76 -15.92 -12.09 -5.01
N PHE A 77 -16.26 -12.56 -3.82
CA PHE A 77 -17.55 -13.23 -3.59
C PHE A 77 -18.71 -12.23 -3.48
N ASN A 78 -18.41 -10.95 -3.25
CA ASN A 78 -19.40 -9.89 -3.10
C ASN A 78 -19.78 -9.30 -4.48
N PRO A 79 -21.04 -9.43 -4.94
CA PRO A 79 -21.45 -8.90 -6.25
C PRO A 79 -21.29 -7.37 -6.36
N HIS A 80 -21.39 -6.63 -5.26
CA HIS A 80 -21.22 -5.16 -5.28
C HIS A 80 -19.78 -4.76 -5.61
N HIS A 81 -18.80 -5.53 -5.14
CA HIS A 81 -17.38 -5.33 -5.42
C HIS A 81 -17.07 -5.52 -6.90
N VAL A 82 -17.57 -6.63 -7.46
CA VAL A 82 -17.39 -6.99 -8.87
C VAL A 82 -18.05 -5.97 -9.77
N ALA A 83 -19.32 -5.63 -9.50
CA ALA A 83 -20.06 -4.63 -10.27
C ALA A 83 -19.38 -3.26 -10.26
N TYR A 84 -18.79 -2.88 -9.12
CA TYR A 84 -18.05 -1.63 -9.00
C TYR A 84 -16.77 -1.62 -9.83
N ALA A 85 -15.94 -2.66 -9.72
CA ALA A 85 -14.68 -2.74 -10.46
C ALA A 85 -14.92 -2.80 -11.97
N ASP A 86 -15.92 -3.57 -12.40
CA ASP A 86 -16.36 -3.64 -13.79
C ASP A 86 -16.84 -2.26 -14.30
N GLN A 87 -17.68 -1.56 -13.53
CA GLN A 87 -18.15 -0.23 -13.90
C GLN A 87 -16.98 0.77 -14.01
N LEU A 88 -16.04 0.76 -13.07
CA LEU A 88 -14.87 1.64 -13.10
C LEU A 88 -13.99 1.36 -14.32
N ALA A 89 -13.75 0.09 -14.66
CA ALA A 89 -13.01 -0.30 -15.86
C ALA A 89 -13.72 0.16 -17.15
N ARG A 90 -15.05 0.01 -17.21
CA ARG A 90 -15.88 0.48 -18.33
C ARG A 90 -15.85 2.01 -18.48
N ASP A 91 -16.00 2.74 -17.38
CA ASP A 91 -15.96 4.22 -17.38
C ASP A 91 -14.59 4.75 -17.83
N ALA A 92 -13.51 4.05 -17.46
CA ALA A 92 -12.15 4.35 -17.90
C ALA A 92 -11.82 3.87 -19.33
N GLY A 93 -12.72 3.11 -19.96
CA GLY A 93 -12.49 2.50 -21.28
C GLY A 93 -11.31 1.53 -21.29
N LEU A 94 -11.15 0.74 -20.23
CA LEU A 94 -10.11 -0.29 -20.10
C LEU A 94 -10.66 -1.63 -20.61
N THR A 95 -9.88 -2.29 -21.47
CA THR A 95 -10.25 -3.57 -22.11
C THR A 95 -9.42 -4.75 -21.59
N ASN A 96 -8.49 -4.47 -20.67
CA ASN A 96 -7.54 -5.42 -20.11
C ASN A 96 -7.84 -5.80 -18.66
N VAL A 97 -9.11 -5.62 -18.23
CA VAL A 97 -9.61 -6.00 -16.90
C VAL A 97 -10.76 -6.99 -17.05
N GLU A 98 -10.69 -8.10 -16.34
CA GLU A 98 -11.77 -9.08 -16.24
C GLU A 98 -12.01 -9.42 -14.77
N VAL A 99 -13.25 -9.24 -14.29
CA VAL A 99 -13.60 -9.44 -12.88
C VAL A 99 -14.73 -10.45 -12.71
N PHE A 100 -14.68 -11.22 -11.62
CA PHE A 100 -15.55 -12.38 -11.43
C PHE A 100 -16.21 -12.41 -10.05
N GLU A 101 -17.51 -12.69 -10.02
CA GLU A 101 -18.28 -12.99 -8.81
C GLU A 101 -18.12 -14.48 -8.46
N ASP A 102 -16.93 -14.84 -7.98
CA ASP A 102 -16.58 -16.20 -7.63
C ASP A 102 -16.04 -16.28 -6.21
N ALA A 103 -16.46 -17.34 -5.50
CA ALA A 103 -15.76 -17.82 -4.32
C ALA A 103 -14.44 -18.51 -4.74
N PHE A 104 -13.49 -18.65 -3.81
CA PHE A 104 -12.18 -19.24 -4.14
C PHE A 104 -12.29 -20.68 -4.64
N GLU A 105 -13.27 -21.43 -4.15
CA GLU A 105 -13.50 -22.84 -4.46
C GLU A 105 -13.83 -23.10 -5.92
N THR A 106 -14.46 -22.14 -6.61
CA THR A 106 -14.89 -22.29 -8.01
C THR A 106 -13.83 -21.78 -9.00
N LEU A 107 -12.80 -21.05 -8.55
CA LEU A 107 -11.84 -20.40 -9.44
C LEU A 107 -11.06 -21.36 -10.35
N LEU A 108 -10.79 -22.58 -9.90
CA LEU A 108 -10.07 -23.58 -10.70
C LEU A 108 -10.89 -24.09 -11.88
N GLU A 109 -12.21 -23.96 -11.84
CA GLU A 109 -13.12 -24.35 -12.93
C GLU A 109 -13.10 -23.34 -14.08
N ARG A 110 -12.61 -22.12 -13.84
CA ARG A 110 -12.52 -21.09 -14.87
C ARG A 110 -11.43 -21.39 -15.88
N ASP A 111 -11.72 -21.08 -17.14
CA ASP A 111 -10.74 -21.02 -18.21
C ASP A 111 -9.94 -19.72 -18.09
N LEU A 112 -8.81 -19.78 -17.37
CA LEU A 112 -7.91 -18.67 -17.14
C LEU A 112 -6.53 -19.00 -17.71
N PRO A 113 -5.81 -18.01 -18.29
CA PRO A 113 -4.44 -18.24 -18.73
C PRO A 113 -3.53 -18.49 -17.52
N PRO A 114 -2.32 -19.04 -17.71
CA PRO A 114 -1.36 -19.09 -16.61
C PRO A 114 -0.93 -17.67 -16.22
N MET A 115 -0.74 -17.45 -14.92
CA MET A 115 -0.48 -16.15 -14.29
C MET A 115 1.02 -15.91 -14.07
N ASP A 116 1.45 -14.69 -14.32
CA ASP A 116 2.81 -14.20 -14.00
C ASP A 116 2.85 -13.60 -12.59
N ILE A 117 1.77 -12.95 -12.18
CA ILE A 117 1.62 -12.35 -10.85
C ILE A 117 0.29 -12.80 -10.24
N ILE A 118 0.31 -13.28 -9.00
CA ILE A 118 -0.89 -13.49 -8.19
C ILE A 118 -0.76 -12.66 -6.92
N SER A 119 -1.75 -11.86 -6.59
CA SER A 119 -1.75 -11.02 -5.40
C SER A 119 -2.95 -11.32 -4.51
N MET A 120 -2.77 -11.21 -3.20
CA MET A 120 -3.87 -11.20 -2.24
C MET A 120 -3.55 -10.25 -1.09
N HIS A 121 -4.39 -9.23 -0.90
CA HIS A 121 -4.25 -8.27 0.19
C HIS A 121 -5.43 -8.35 1.13
N GLY A 122 -5.18 -8.42 2.44
CA GLY A 122 -6.25 -8.47 3.44
C GLY A 122 -7.11 -9.74 3.42
N VAL A 123 -6.62 -10.83 2.80
CA VAL A 123 -7.36 -12.11 2.67
C VAL A 123 -6.78 -13.20 3.57
N TYR A 124 -5.47 -13.41 3.54
CA TYR A 124 -4.85 -14.66 4.01
C TYR A 124 -5.14 -15.01 5.48
N SER A 125 -5.07 -14.02 6.37
CA SER A 125 -5.36 -14.18 7.80
C SER A 125 -6.86 -14.25 8.11
N TRP A 126 -7.74 -13.95 7.16
CA TRP A 126 -9.20 -13.85 7.34
C TRP A 126 -9.98 -15.02 6.77
N ILE A 127 -9.28 -16.01 6.22
CA ILE A 127 -9.89 -17.21 5.67
C ILE A 127 -9.50 -18.44 6.49
N SER A 128 -10.40 -19.42 6.50
CA SER A 128 -10.21 -20.68 7.20
C SER A 128 -9.00 -21.46 6.64
N PRO A 129 -8.37 -22.35 7.42
CA PRO A 129 -7.30 -23.22 6.91
C PRO A 129 -7.71 -24.05 5.68
N ALA A 130 -9.00 -24.42 5.57
CA ALA A 130 -9.53 -25.12 4.40
C ALA A 130 -9.51 -24.25 3.14
N LEU A 131 -9.95 -22.99 3.27
CA LEU A 131 -9.89 -22.01 2.18
C LEU A 131 -8.45 -21.67 1.78
N ARG A 132 -7.52 -21.57 2.74
CA ARG A 132 -6.09 -21.37 2.41
C ARG A 132 -5.54 -22.48 1.54
N LYS A 133 -5.93 -23.75 1.77
CA LYS A 133 -5.55 -24.87 0.91
C LYS A 133 -6.10 -24.75 -0.51
N VAL A 134 -7.34 -24.24 -0.66
CA VAL A 134 -7.94 -23.96 -1.97
C VAL A 134 -7.13 -22.86 -2.69
N VAL A 135 -6.81 -21.77 -2.00
CA VAL A 135 -5.99 -20.68 -2.54
C VAL A 135 -4.59 -21.16 -2.93
N MET A 136 -3.93 -21.97 -2.08
CA MET A 136 -2.63 -22.56 -2.39
C MET A 136 -2.68 -23.47 -3.62
N ARG A 137 -3.74 -24.26 -3.77
CA ARG A 137 -3.94 -25.09 -4.97
C ARG A 137 -4.11 -24.24 -6.22
N PHE A 138 -4.88 -23.15 -6.16
CA PHE A 138 -5.01 -22.21 -7.26
C PHE A 138 -3.66 -21.62 -7.67
N ILE A 139 -2.86 -21.16 -6.70
CA ILE A 139 -1.52 -20.65 -6.95
C ILE A 139 -0.62 -21.74 -7.56
N ALA A 140 -0.64 -22.95 -6.99
CA ALA A 140 0.15 -24.09 -7.44
C ALA A 140 -0.09 -24.40 -8.92
N GLU A 141 -1.36 -24.41 -9.34
CA GLU A 141 -1.80 -24.77 -10.70
C GLU A 141 -1.73 -23.60 -11.71
N ARG A 142 -1.91 -22.35 -11.27
CA ARG A 142 -2.01 -21.19 -12.18
C ARG A 142 -0.74 -20.36 -12.31
N LEU A 143 0.13 -20.34 -11.30
CA LEU A 143 1.35 -19.53 -11.36
C LEU A 143 2.42 -20.18 -12.23
N ARG A 144 2.97 -19.40 -13.17
CA ARG A 144 4.07 -19.83 -14.03
C ARG A 144 5.40 -20.00 -13.27
N PRO A 145 6.35 -20.79 -13.80
CA PRO A 145 7.75 -20.67 -13.39
C PRO A 145 8.25 -19.23 -13.54
N GLY A 146 8.98 -18.73 -12.55
CA GLY A 146 9.41 -17.33 -12.43
C GLY A 146 8.31 -16.38 -11.95
N GLY A 147 7.07 -16.85 -11.77
CA GLY A 147 5.96 -16.02 -11.33
C GLY A 147 6.09 -15.57 -9.87
N VAL A 148 5.39 -14.48 -9.55
CA VAL A 148 5.44 -13.79 -8.25
C VAL A 148 4.09 -13.93 -7.53
N VAL A 149 4.14 -14.21 -6.23
CA VAL A 149 2.99 -14.15 -5.34
C VAL A 149 3.20 -13.04 -4.34
N PHE A 150 2.29 -12.08 -4.32
CA PHE A 150 2.19 -11.10 -3.25
C PHE A 150 1.14 -11.57 -2.23
N VAL A 151 1.50 -11.58 -0.95
CA VAL A 151 0.59 -11.90 0.15
C VAL A 151 0.79 -10.92 1.29
N SER A 152 -0.31 -10.46 1.87
CA SER A 152 -0.28 -9.76 3.16
C SER A 152 -1.05 -10.52 4.22
N HIS A 153 -0.59 -10.48 5.47
CA HIS A 153 -1.29 -11.11 6.59
C HIS A 153 -0.98 -10.45 7.93
N ASN A 154 -1.92 -10.58 8.87
CA ASN A 154 -1.67 -10.27 10.28
C ASN A 154 -0.62 -11.23 10.82
N ALA A 155 0.37 -10.68 11.54
CA ALA A 155 1.56 -11.42 11.96
C ALA A 155 1.72 -11.51 13.47
N LEU A 156 2.35 -12.60 13.92
CA LEU A 156 2.83 -12.78 15.28
C LEU A 156 4.36 -12.59 15.34
N PRO A 157 4.90 -12.00 16.42
CA PRO A 157 4.24 -11.79 17.72
C PRO A 157 3.44 -10.48 17.89
N GLY A 158 3.49 -9.54 16.94
CA GLY A 158 2.97 -8.19 17.14
C GLY A 158 1.47 -8.09 17.47
N TRP A 159 0.65 -9.04 17.03
CA TRP A 159 -0.77 -9.10 17.41
C TRP A 159 -1.05 -9.73 18.79
N ALA A 160 -0.09 -10.44 19.38
CA ALA A 160 -0.35 -11.33 20.51
C ALA A 160 -1.00 -10.61 21.72
N ALA A 161 -0.56 -9.39 22.03
CA ALA A 161 -1.12 -8.60 23.13
C ALA A 161 -2.59 -8.18 22.88
N GLN A 162 -2.97 -7.98 21.61
CA GLN A 162 -4.29 -7.49 21.22
C GLN A 162 -5.30 -8.61 20.95
N MET A 163 -4.86 -9.84 20.71
CA MET A 163 -5.76 -10.97 20.44
C MET A 163 -6.81 -11.20 21.54
N PRO A 164 -6.48 -11.12 22.85
CA PRO A 164 -7.50 -11.28 23.91
C PRO A 164 -8.57 -10.19 23.90
N LEU A 165 -8.25 -8.96 23.46
CA LEU A 165 -9.23 -7.89 23.33
C LEU A 165 -10.30 -8.27 22.31
N ARG A 166 -9.90 -8.86 21.17
CA ARG A 166 -10.86 -9.34 20.19
C ARG A 166 -11.72 -10.48 20.72
N GLU A 167 -11.13 -11.40 21.47
CA GLU A 167 -11.88 -12.47 22.13
C GLU A 167 -12.95 -11.91 23.07
N LEU A 168 -12.62 -10.87 23.85
CA LEU A 168 -13.59 -10.18 24.70
C LEU A 168 -14.71 -9.51 23.90
N VAL A 169 -14.37 -8.84 22.78
CA VAL A 169 -15.36 -8.24 21.89
C VAL A 169 -16.32 -9.31 21.35
N ASN A 170 -15.79 -10.44 20.88
CA ASN A 170 -16.59 -11.55 20.38
C ASN A 170 -17.48 -12.17 21.44
N LEU A 171 -16.92 -12.53 22.59
CA LEU A 171 -17.66 -13.19 23.67
C LEU A 171 -18.77 -12.30 24.21
N HIS A 172 -18.49 -11.02 24.47
CA HIS A 172 -19.52 -10.09 24.93
C HIS A 172 -20.57 -9.85 23.85
N GLY A 173 -20.13 -9.52 22.64
CA GLY A 173 -21.02 -9.24 21.52
C GLY A 173 -21.93 -10.41 21.16
N LEU A 174 -21.45 -11.66 21.19
CA LEU A 174 -22.25 -12.83 20.83
C LEU A 174 -23.10 -13.36 21.98
N ARG A 175 -22.70 -13.17 23.24
CA ARG A 175 -23.38 -13.79 24.40
C ARG A 175 -24.22 -12.86 25.25
N GLN A 176 -23.91 -11.56 25.27
CA GLN A 176 -24.56 -10.59 26.15
C GLN A 176 -25.45 -9.61 25.40
N VAL A 177 -25.12 -9.30 24.15
CA VAL A 177 -25.97 -8.45 23.31
C VAL A 177 -27.11 -9.29 22.70
N PRO A 178 -28.38 -8.82 22.76
CA PRO A 178 -29.51 -9.49 22.13
C PRO A 178 -29.25 -9.89 20.67
N VAL A 179 -29.74 -11.06 20.28
CA VAL A 179 -29.65 -11.54 18.88
C VAL A 179 -30.35 -10.59 17.91
N SER A 180 -31.37 -9.85 18.37
CA SER A 180 -32.08 -8.84 17.59
C SER A 180 -31.29 -7.57 17.31
N ALA A 181 -30.16 -7.34 17.97
CA ALA A 181 -29.32 -6.16 17.75
C ALA A 181 -28.61 -6.24 16.40
N THR A 182 -28.60 -5.14 15.67
CA THR A 182 -27.79 -4.96 14.46
C THR A 182 -26.30 -5.12 14.78
N PRO A 183 -25.45 -5.46 13.79
CA PRO A 183 -24.00 -5.54 14.01
C PRO A 183 -23.39 -4.27 14.63
N ILE A 184 -23.89 -3.09 14.24
CA ILE A 184 -23.45 -1.79 14.77
C ILE A 184 -23.87 -1.62 16.22
N GLU A 185 -25.13 -1.87 16.56
CA GLU A 185 -25.60 -1.81 17.95
C GLU A 185 -24.84 -2.79 18.84
N ARG A 186 -24.57 -3.99 18.33
CA ARG A 186 -23.78 -5.02 19.02
C ARG A 186 -22.36 -4.56 19.29
N LEU A 187 -21.71 -3.96 18.29
CA LEU A 187 -20.39 -3.37 18.45
C LEU A 187 -20.43 -2.24 19.50
N SER A 188 -21.36 -1.29 19.36
CA SER A 188 -21.48 -0.14 20.26
C SER A 188 -21.65 -0.56 21.72
N GLN A 189 -22.60 -1.45 22.00
CA GLN A 189 -22.85 -1.96 23.35
C GLN A 189 -21.65 -2.73 23.91
N THR A 190 -20.92 -3.44 23.04
CA THR A 190 -19.71 -4.16 23.44
C THR A 190 -18.58 -3.20 23.78
N LEU A 191 -18.41 -2.13 23.01
CA LEU A 191 -17.40 -1.10 23.31
C LEU A 191 -17.72 -0.33 24.58
N ASP A 192 -19.00 -0.03 24.83
CA ASP A 192 -19.45 0.57 26.09
C ASP A 192 -19.08 -0.31 27.29
N PHE A 193 -19.37 -1.61 27.20
CA PHE A 193 -18.97 -2.57 28.23
C PHE A 193 -17.46 -2.64 28.42
N LEU A 194 -16.67 -2.69 27.34
CA LEU A 194 -15.21 -2.77 27.43
C LEU A 194 -14.59 -1.52 28.01
N ASP A 195 -15.15 -0.33 27.75
CA ASP A 195 -14.72 0.90 28.38
C ASP A 195 -15.02 0.90 29.89
N ASP A 196 -16.20 0.43 30.29
CA ASP A 196 -16.53 0.28 31.70
C ASP A 196 -15.66 -0.76 32.39
N PHE A 197 -15.34 -1.86 31.71
CA PHE A 197 -14.41 -2.86 32.19
C PHE A 197 -12.97 -2.30 32.28
N ALA A 198 -12.53 -1.47 31.34
CA ALA A 198 -11.22 -0.82 31.40
C ALA A 198 -11.11 0.16 32.58
N LYS A 199 -12.20 0.86 32.95
CA LYS A 199 -12.23 1.79 34.09
C LYS A 199 -12.02 1.11 35.45
N VAL A 200 -12.37 -0.18 35.60
CA VAL A 200 -12.06 -0.94 36.83
C VAL A 200 -10.62 -1.47 36.86
N ASN A 201 -9.79 -1.07 35.88
CA ASN A 201 -8.36 -1.32 35.80
C ASN A 201 -7.95 -2.80 35.95
N PRO A 202 -8.52 -3.73 35.15
CA PRO A 202 -8.13 -5.13 35.19
C PRO A 202 -6.70 -5.27 34.65
N ALA A 203 -5.99 -6.28 35.15
CA ALA A 203 -4.58 -6.50 34.83
C ALA A 203 -4.27 -6.54 33.32
N TYR A 204 -5.21 -7.04 32.50
CA TYR A 204 -5.08 -7.07 31.05
C TYR A 204 -4.87 -5.68 30.43
N PHE A 205 -5.65 -4.67 30.83
CA PHE A 205 -5.49 -3.30 30.34
C PHE A 205 -4.33 -2.57 31.01
N GLY A 206 -3.85 -3.03 32.16
CA GLY A 206 -2.69 -2.44 32.86
C GLY A 206 -1.33 -2.94 32.38
N GLY A 207 -1.28 -4.10 31.72
CA GLY A 207 -0.03 -4.78 31.35
C GLY A 207 0.64 -4.25 30.07
N ASP A 208 -0.13 -3.73 29.12
CA ASP A 208 0.38 -3.25 27.83
C ASP A 208 -0.41 -2.02 27.33
N VAL A 209 0.31 -0.91 27.13
CA VAL A 209 -0.27 0.37 26.66
C VAL A 209 -0.91 0.24 25.27
N SER A 210 -0.42 -0.68 24.44
CA SER A 210 -0.95 -0.92 23.09
C SER A 210 -2.39 -1.44 23.11
N VAL A 211 -2.80 -2.16 24.15
CA VAL A 211 -4.17 -2.68 24.31
C VAL A 211 -5.15 -1.54 24.59
N GLN A 212 -4.79 -0.62 25.48
CA GLN A 212 -5.60 0.57 25.76
C GLN A 212 -5.70 1.48 24.53
N ALA A 213 -4.57 1.71 23.86
CA ALA A 213 -4.55 2.49 22.62
C ALA A 213 -5.43 1.84 21.54
N ARG A 214 -5.43 0.50 21.43
CA ARG A 214 -6.28 -0.22 20.47
C ARG A 214 -7.76 -0.08 20.79
N LEU A 215 -8.18 -0.22 22.05
CA LEU A 215 -9.58 0.00 22.45
C LEU A 215 -10.03 1.43 22.14
N TYR A 216 -9.19 2.43 22.44
CA TYR A 216 -9.46 3.82 22.12
C TYR A 216 -9.59 4.05 20.59
N SER A 217 -8.68 3.48 19.81
CA SER A 217 -8.73 3.58 18.35
C SER A 217 -9.96 2.89 17.76
N LEU A 218 -10.36 1.74 18.31
CA LEU A 218 -11.51 0.96 17.85
C LEU A 218 -12.83 1.77 17.85
N ARG A 219 -13.02 2.64 18.85
CA ARG A 219 -14.17 3.55 18.92
C ARG A 219 -14.23 4.59 17.79
N ARG A 220 -13.09 4.88 17.16
CA ARG A 220 -12.95 5.91 16.13
C ARG A 220 -12.95 5.33 14.72
N LEU A 221 -12.90 4.00 14.61
CA LEU A 221 -13.05 3.30 13.34
C LEU A 221 -14.52 3.36 12.90
N ASP A 222 -14.73 3.29 11.60
CA ASP A 222 -16.08 3.12 11.09
C ASP A 222 -16.71 1.82 11.67
N PRO A 223 -17.96 1.88 12.14
CA PRO A 223 -18.61 0.76 12.80
C PRO A 223 -18.72 -0.52 11.95
N HIS A 224 -18.84 -0.41 10.63
CA HIS A 224 -18.88 -1.60 9.76
C HIS A 224 -17.53 -2.32 9.73
N TYR A 225 -16.40 -1.60 9.89
CA TYR A 225 -15.06 -2.20 10.01
C TYR A 225 -14.87 -2.91 11.27
N ALA A 226 -15.16 -2.21 12.35
CA ALA A 226 -14.96 -2.75 13.66
C ALA A 226 -15.86 -4.00 13.80
N ALA A 227 -17.04 -4.02 13.18
CA ALA A 227 -17.84 -5.22 13.10
C ALA A 227 -17.17 -6.35 12.28
N HIS A 228 -16.67 -6.09 11.08
CA HIS A 228 -15.99 -7.12 10.26
C HIS A 228 -14.70 -7.63 10.91
N GLU A 229 -13.85 -6.71 11.36
CA GLU A 229 -12.56 -6.97 12.00
C GLU A 229 -12.72 -7.80 13.29
N TYR A 230 -13.76 -7.55 14.08
CA TYR A 230 -13.89 -8.22 15.38
C TYR A 230 -14.87 -9.40 15.37
N PHE A 231 -15.98 -9.33 14.61
CA PHE A 231 -17.01 -10.38 14.58
C PHE A 231 -16.86 -11.41 13.46
N ASN A 232 -15.89 -11.28 12.54
CA ASN A 232 -15.61 -12.36 11.61
C ASN A 232 -15.14 -13.62 12.40
N PRO A 233 -15.76 -14.80 12.19
CA PRO A 233 -15.38 -16.02 12.91
C PRO A 233 -13.96 -16.49 12.59
N ASP A 234 -13.47 -16.23 11.38
CA ASP A 234 -12.15 -16.65 10.94
C ASP A 234 -11.17 -15.48 11.01
N TRP A 235 -10.21 -15.60 11.92
CA TRP A 235 -9.03 -14.75 11.94
C TRP A 235 -7.86 -15.43 12.60
N HIS A 236 -6.80 -15.57 11.82
CA HIS A 236 -5.62 -16.33 12.17
C HIS A 236 -4.40 -15.45 11.91
N PRO A 237 -3.97 -14.61 12.87
CA PRO A 237 -2.62 -14.07 12.86
C PRO A 237 -1.61 -15.22 12.90
N MET A 238 -0.61 -15.18 12.03
CA MET A 238 0.34 -16.28 11.85
C MET A 238 1.77 -15.79 11.99
N HIS A 239 2.66 -16.65 12.46
CA HIS A 239 4.10 -16.38 12.37
C HIS A 239 4.56 -16.52 10.91
N PHE A 240 5.57 -15.75 10.52
CA PHE A 240 6.18 -15.83 9.19
C PHE A 240 6.48 -17.28 8.78
N HIS A 241 7.12 -18.06 9.65
CA HIS A 241 7.51 -19.43 9.30
C HIS A 241 6.33 -20.34 8.91
N GLN A 242 5.12 -20.08 9.44
CA GLN A 242 3.93 -20.86 9.12
C GLN A 242 3.43 -20.53 7.72
N VAL A 243 3.35 -19.23 7.39
CA VAL A 243 2.96 -18.76 6.05
C VAL A 243 3.98 -19.20 5.01
N ALA A 244 5.26 -19.03 5.30
CA ALA A 244 6.34 -19.46 4.40
C ALA A 244 6.33 -20.97 4.16
N SER A 245 5.98 -21.78 5.18
CA SER A 245 5.83 -23.23 5.01
C SER A 245 4.63 -23.58 4.12
N GLU A 246 3.47 -22.94 4.32
CA GLU A 246 2.28 -23.13 3.46
C GLU A 246 2.59 -22.72 1.99
N MET A 247 3.32 -21.62 1.79
CA MET A 247 3.77 -21.19 0.45
C MET A 247 4.76 -22.17 -0.18
N ALA A 248 5.67 -22.76 0.61
CA ALA A 248 6.63 -23.74 0.14
C ALA A 248 5.96 -25.03 -0.35
N GLU A 249 4.83 -25.43 0.22
CA GLU A 249 4.02 -26.55 -0.29
C GLU A 249 3.52 -26.32 -1.72
N ALA A 250 3.36 -25.05 -2.14
CA ALA A 250 3.02 -24.67 -3.51
C ALA A 250 4.26 -24.44 -4.42
N GLY A 251 5.46 -24.78 -3.94
CA GLY A 251 6.73 -24.60 -4.66
C GLY A 251 7.23 -23.16 -4.72
N LEU A 252 6.85 -22.35 -3.74
CA LEU A 252 7.25 -20.95 -3.63
C LEU A 252 8.30 -20.74 -2.56
N GLU A 253 9.16 -19.75 -2.76
CA GLU A 253 10.18 -19.34 -1.80
C GLU A 253 9.99 -17.87 -1.45
N PHE A 254 10.18 -17.51 -0.18
CA PHE A 254 10.20 -16.11 0.24
C PHE A 254 11.34 -15.37 -0.46
N ALA A 255 11.03 -14.26 -1.12
CA ALA A 255 11.98 -13.52 -1.92
C ALA A 255 12.30 -12.15 -1.31
N ALA A 256 11.29 -11.39 -0.87
CA ALA A 256 11.48 -10.07 -0.30
C ALA A 256 10.24 -9.57 0.46
N PRO A 257 10.40 -8.68 1.47
CA PRO A 257 9.32 -7.79 1.88
C PRO A 257 8.92 -6.88 0.71
N ALA A 258 7.63 -6.70 0.45
CA ALA A 258 7.13 -5.84 -0.64
C ALA A 258 7.30 -4.34 -0.35
N VAL A 259 7.42 -3.97 0.92
CA VAL A 259 7.63 -2.58 1.36
C VAL A 259 9.13 -2.28 1.37
N LEU A 260 9.58 -1.31 0.59
CA LEU A 260 11.01 -1.02 0.40
C LEU A 260 11.69 -0.58 1.70
N ALA A 261 11.04 0.27 2.50
CA ALA A 261 11.57 0.68 3.80
C ALA A 261 11.84 -0.50 4.75
N GLN A 262 11.07 -1.59 4.64
CA GLN A 262 11.28 -2.81 5.45
C GLN A 262 12.52 -3.60 5.01
N GLN A 263 13.19 -3.20 3.94
CA GLN A 263 14.44 -3.79 3.47
C GLN A 263 15.69 -3.00 3.88
N VAL A 264 15.52 -1.80 4.42
CA VAL A 264 16.62 -0.97 4.93
C VAL A 264 16.93 -1.39 6.36
N ASP A 265 17.65 -2.50 6.51
CA ASP A 265 17.92 -3.11 7.82
C ASP A 265 18.60 -2.13 8.79
N ALA A 266 19.48 -1.27 8.29
CA ALA A 266 20.16 -0.24 9.08
C ALA A 266 19.20 0.78 9.73
N ALA A 267 18.02 1.01 9.13
CA ALA A 267 17.05 1.97 9.59
C ALA A 267 15.99 1.38 10.53
N ILE A 268 15.88 0.05 10.63
CA ILE A 268 14.81 -0.60 11.40
C ILE A 268 15.32 -1.62 12.42
N LEU A 269 16.58 -2.06 12.33
CA LEU A 269 17.21 -2.96 13.29
C LEU A 269 18.40 -2.30 13.96
N SER A 270 18.58 -2.56 15.25
CA SER A 270 19.81 -2.19 15.95
C SER A 270 21.02 -2.96 15.43
N ASP A 271 22.22 -2.41 15.59
CA ASP A 271 23.48 -3.07 15.22
C ASP A 271 23.61 -4.47 15.84
N ALA A 272 23.27 -4.59 17.13
CA ALA A 272 23.32 -5.87 17.85
C ALA A 272 22.35 -6.90 17.26
N THR A 273 21.14 -6.48 16.85
CA THR A 273 20.20 -7.37 16.18
C THR A 273 20.70 -7.77 14.80
N ARG A 274 21.26 -6.84 14.02
CA ARG A 274 21.84 -7.14 12.70
C ARG A 274 23.00 -8.13 12.81
N GLU A 275 23.89 -7.94 13.78
CA GLU A 275 25.00 -8.86 14.06
C GLU A 275 24.47 -10.26 14.40
N LEU A 276 23.48 -10.36 15.30
CA LEU A 276 22.86 -11.64 15.66
C LEU A 276 22.23 -12.34 14.44
N LEU A 277 21.45 -11.62 13.63
CA LEU A 277 20.79 -12.18 12.45
C LEU A 277 21.78 -12.61 11.36
N SER A 278 22.95 -11.96 11.27
CA SER A 278 24.00 -12.31 10.30
C SER A 278 24.59 -13.70 10.57
N GLY A 279 24.56 -14.17 11.82
CA GLY A 279 25.02 -15.50 12.23
C GLY A 279 23.99 -16.62 12.10
N VAL A 280 22.75 -16.32 11.67
CA VAL A 280 21.68 -17.32 11.51
C VAL A 280 21.65 -17.77 10.06
N ASP A 281 22.03 -19.01 9.75
CA ASP A 281 22.11 -19.50 8.37
C ASP A 281 20.74 -19.76 7.73
N ASP A 282 19.81 -20.35 8.49
CA ASP A 282 18.46 -20.69 8.04
C ASP A 282 17.64 -19.42 7.74
N PRO A 283 17.27 -19.15 6.48
CA PRO A 283 16.49 -17.98 6.11
C PRO A 283 15.12 -17.91 6.81
N LEU A 284 14.49 -19.07 7.04
CA LEU A 284 13.18 -19.14 7.71
C LEU A 284 13.28 -18.66 9.16
N MET A 285 14.30 -19.16 9.88
CA MET A 285 14.60 -18.73 11.24
C MET A 285 15.03 -17.26 11.28
N ARG A 286 15.86 -16.80 10.34
CA ARG A 286 16.34 -15.41 10.30
C ARG A 286 15.18 -14.42 10.20
N GLU A 287 14.25 -14.63 9.27
CA GLU A 287 13.06 -13.78 9.12
C GLU A 287 12.08 -13.92 10.28
N THR A 288 11.97 -15.12 10.88
CA THR A 288 11.17 -15.29 12.11
C THR A 288 11.75 -14.47 13.26
N LEU A 289 13.06 -14.55 13.51
CA LEU A 289 13.72 -13.76 14.54
C LEU A 289 13.63 -12.26 14.28
N ARG A 290 13.68 -11.85 13.00
CA ARG A 290 13.43 -10.47 12.58
C ARG A 290 12.04 -10.00 13.04
N ASP A 291 10.99 -10.81 12.86
CA ASP A 291 9.65 -10.47 13.34
C ASP A 291 9.57 -10.31 14.86
N PHE A 292 10.29 -11.13 15.62
CA PHE A 292 10.38 -10.97 17.07
C PHE A 292 11.14 -9.71 17.47
N ALA A 293 12.22 -9.37 16.78
CA ALA A 293 12.99 -8.17 17.06
C ALA A 293 12.19 -6.88 16.78
N LEU A 294 11.36 -6.89 15.74
CA LEU A 294 10.52 -5.76 15.33
C LEU A 294 9.13 -5.76 16.00
N ASN A 295 8.78 -6.84 16.70
CA ASN A 295 7.42 -7.12 17.16
C ASN A 295 6.38 -6.95 16.03
N THR A 296 6.67 -7.55 14.86
CA THR A 296 5.89 -7.38 13.63
C THR A 296 4.44 -7.81 13.81
N SER A 297 3.49 -6.91 13.52
CA SER A 297 2.05 -7.18 13.54
C SER A 297 1.45 -7.35 12.15
N PHE A 298 2.13 -6.96 11.08
CA PHE A 298 1.60 -7.10 9.74
C PHE A 298 2.72 -7.26 8.72
N ARG A 299 2.57 -8.23 7.81
CA ARG A 299 3.56 -8.51 6.76
C ARG A 299 2.99 -8.26 5.38
N TRP A 300 3.89 -7.86 4.49
CA TRP A 300 3.68 -7.67 3.06
C TRP A 300 4.82 -8.40 2.36
N ASP A 301 4.57 -9.62 1.89
CA ASP A 301 5.64 -10.50 1.44
C ASP A 301 5.48 -10.85 -0.04
N LEU A 302 6.63 -10.93 -0.72
CA LEU A 302 6.77 -11.46 -2.07
C LEU A 302 7.40 -12.83 -2.00
N TYR A 303 6.71 -13.80 -2.60
CA TYR A 303 7.17 -15.14 -2.83
C TYR A 303 7.35 -15.36 -4.34
N THR A 304 8.28 -16.22 -4.73
CA THR A 304 8.51 -16.51 -6.16
C THR A 304 8.62 -18.00 -6.42
N ARG A 305 8.26 -18.43 -7.64
CA ARG A 305 8.45 -19.80 -8.11
C ARG A 305 9.74 -19.92 -8.91
N GLY A 306 10.87 -20.10 -8.23
CA GLY A 306 12.17 -20.29 -8.89
C GLY A 306 12.61 -19.09 -9.73
N ALA A 307 12.32 -17.87 -9.28
CA ALA A 307 12.83 -16.67 -9.94
C ALA A 307 14.37 -16.66 -9.90
N PRO A 308 15.05 -16.31 -11.00
CA PRO A 308 16.50 -16.33 -11.04
C PRO A 308 17.12 -15.26 -10.15
N ARG A 309 18.28 -15.56 -9.58
CA ARG A 309 19.11 -14.58 -8.88
C ARG A 309 19.86 -13.73 -9.90
N ALA A 310 19.86 -12.43 -9.68
CA ALA A 310 20.58 -11.49 -10.53
C ALA A 310 22.10 -11.62 -10.28
N SER A 311 22.89 -11.50 -11.35
CA SER A 311 24.36 -11.39 -11.23
C SER A 311 24.76 -10.10 -10.49
N ALA A 312 25.97 -10.02 -9.94
CA ALA A 312 26.43 -8.82 -9.24
C ALA A 312 26.31 -7.53 -10.07
N ALA A 313 26.61 -7.60 -11.37
CA ALA A 313 26.46 -6.47 -12.29
C ALA A 313 25.00 -6.06 -12.49
N GLN A 314 24.08 -7.03 -12.62
CA GLN A 314 22.65 -6.75 -12.73
C GLN A 314 22.10 -6.15 -11.43
N GLN A 315 22.54 -6.66 -10.27
CA GLN A 315 22.13 -6.12 -8.97
C GLN A 315 22.55 -4.66 -8.80
N GLU A 316 23.80 -4.33 -9.17
CA GLU A 316 24.26 -2.94 -9.17
C GLU A 316 23.42 -2.08 -10.13
N GLN A 317 23.18 -2.56 -11.35
CA GLN A 317 22.35 -1.86 -12.33
C GLN A 317 20.93 -1.59 -11.81
N PHE A 318 20.26 -2.61 -11.24
CA PHE A 318 18.91 -2.47 -10.71
C PHE A 318 18.82 -1.43 -9.59
N ARG A 319 19.82 -1.39 -8.69
CA ARG A 319 19.84 -0.44 -7.58
C ARG A 319 20.20 0.97 -8.02
N LEU A 320 21.24 1.11 -8.84
CA LEU A 320 21.85 2.40 -9.09
C LEU A 320 21.28 3.15 -10.29
N ASP A 321 20.78 2.43 -11.30
CA ASP A 321 20.36 3.00 -12.58
C ASP A 321 18.83 3.11 -12.72
N ARG A 322 18.09 2.74 -11.66
CA ARG A 322 16.66 3.00 -11.58
C ARG A 322 16.41 4.47 -11.29
N ALA A 323 15.68 5.13 -12.17
CA ALA A 323 15.26 6.51 -11.97
C ALA A 323 14.21 6.60 -10.86
N TRP A 324 14.31 7.64 -10.05
CA TRP A 324 13.35 8.01 -9.02
C TRP A 324 12.72 9.35 -9.37
N ILE A 325 11.47 9.54 -8.98
CA ILE A 325 10.69 10.74 -9.28
C ILE A 325 10.05 11.28 -8.00
N LEU A 326 10.00 12.61 -7.89
CA LEU A 326 9.28 13.29 -6.82
C LEU A 326 7.76 13.05 -7.01
N ALA A 327 7.11 12.52 -5.98
CA ALA A 327 5.69 12.17 -5.97
C ALA A 327 4.81 13.22 -5.28
N THR A 328 5.39 13.96 -4.33
CA THR A 328 4.72 15.03 -3.58
C THR A 328 5.35 16.38 -3.91
N ALA A 329 4.55 17.44 -4.03
CA ALA A 329 5.07 18.79 -4.25
C ALA A 329 6.13 19.16 -3.20
N ARG A 330 7.26 19.77 -3.59
CA ARG A 330 8.37 20.05 -2.66
C ARG A 330 7.98 20.92 -1.45
N SER A 331 6.95 21.74 -1.56
CA SER A 331 6.38 22.51 -0.44
C SER A 331 5.54 21.69 0.55
N GLU A 332 5.16 20.47 0.16
CA GLU A 332 4.29 19.55 0.91
C GLU A 332 5.05 18.31 1.42
N THR A 333 6.31 18.14 1.02
CA THR A 333 7.20 17.09 1.50
C THR A 333 7.57 17.29 2.97
N LYS A 334 7.83 16.18 3.68
CA LYS A 334 8.34 16.16 5.04
C LYS A 334 9.84 15.89 5.03
N GLU A 335 10.60 16.76 5.68
CA GLU A 335 12.06 16.61 5.78
C GLU A 335 12.47 15.64 6.90
N SER A 336 11.59 15.33 7.86
CA SER A 336 11.85 14.29 8.87
C SER A 336 11.24 12.95 8.44
N PRO A 337 11.97 11.82 8.57
CA PRO A 337 11.37 10.50 8.50
C PRO A 337 10.31 10.32 9.58
N LEU A 338 9.26 9.53 9.31
CA LEU A 338 8.14 9.35 10.24
C LEU A 338 8.42 8.40 11.40
N SER A 339 9.40 7.49 11.26
CA SER A 339 9.86 6.67 12.38
C SER A 339 11.13 7.24 12.99
N ASP A 340 11.21 7.23 14.32
CA ASP A 340 12.40 7.65 15.06
C ASP A 340 13.65 6.89 14.57
N SER A 341 13.51 5.61 14.22
CA SER A 341 14.60 4.77 13.71
C SER A 341 15.08 5.18 12.30
N ALA A 342 14.18 5.61 11.42
CA ALA A 342 14.57 6.11 10.09
C ALA A 342 15.20 7.50 10.19
N ALA A 343 14.76 8.32 11.15
CA ALA A 343 15.33 9.65 11.43
C ALA A 343 16.77 9.58 11.98
N GLU A 344 17.11 8.48 12.68
CA GLU A 344 18.50 8.21 13.09
C GLU A 344 19.39 7.77 11.91
N HIS A 345 18.83 7.12 10.88
CA HIS A 345 19.57 6.65 9.71
C HIS A 345 19.80 7.73 8.65
N VAL A 346 18.79 8.55 8.36
CA VAL A 346 18.87 9.62 7.36
C VAL A 346 18.39 10.93 7.99
N ASP A 347 19.32 11.88 8.16
CA ASP A 347 19.00 13.19 8.70
C ASP A 347 18.15 14.05 7.74
N GLY A 348 17.42 15.01 8.31
CA GLY A 348 16.50 15.83 7.53
C GLY A 348 17.17 16.77 6.53
N ALA A 349 18.42 17.16 6.76
CA ALA A 349 19.18 17.97 5.81
C ALA A 349 19.54 17.15 4.55
N THR A 350 19.77 15.86 4.72
CA THR A 350 20.01 14.91 3.63
C THR A 350 18.73 14.64 2.86
N VAL A 351 17.61 14.43 3.56
CA VAL A 351 16.29 14.35 2.93
C VAL A 351 15.99 15.60 2.10
N ALA A 352 16.18 16.80 2.66
CA ALA A 352 15.93 18.05 1.94
C ALA A 352 16.74 18.15 0.64
N ARG A 353 18.05 17.84 0.67
CA ARG A 353 18.91 17.85 -0.51
C ARG A 353 18.46 16.85 -1.58
N LEU A 354 18.05 15.64 -1.18
CA LEU A 354 17.53 14.62 -2.10
C LEU A 354 16.23 15.08 -2.77
N LEU A 355 15.31 15.65 -2.00
CA LEU A 355 14.04 16.16 -2.51
C LEU A 355 14.23 17.38 -3.42
N ASP A 356 15.15 18.30 -3.08
CA ASP A 356 15.52 19.44 -3.93
C ASP A 356 16.14 18.97 -5.25
N ALA A 357 16.96 17.92 -5.19
CA ALA A 357 17.56 17.32 -6.37
C ALA A 357 16.51 16.71 -7.31
N LEU A 358 15.53 15.98 -6.76
CA LEU A 358 14.43 15.36 -7.50
C LEU A 358 13.34 16.36 -7.94
N ALA A 359 13.24 17.52 -7.30
CA ALA A 359 12.37 18.60 -7.76
C ALA A 359 12.80 19.16 -9.13
N GLN A 360 14.06 18.98 -9.52
CA GLN A 360 14.56 19.37 -10.84
C GLN A 360 14.18 18.37 -11.95
N GLY A 361 13.79 17.15 -11.58
CA GLY A 361 13.39 16.09 -12.50
C GLY A 361 13.76 14.69 -11.98
N PRO A 362 13.28 13.62 -12.67
CA PRO A 362 13.65 12.26 -12.32
C PRO A 362 15.16 12.04 -12.41
N ALA A 363 15.73 11.30 -11.46
CA ALA A 363 17.16 11.01 -11.43
C ALA A 363 17.43 9.62 -10.84
N THR A 364 18.49 8.98 -11.29
CA THR A 364 19.00 7.72 -10.76
C THR A 364 19.84 7.94 -9.50
N ALA A 365 20.04 6.91 -8.68
CA ALA A 365 20.93 7.04 -7.52
C ALA A 365 22.38 7.34 -7.94
N ARG A 366 22.81 6.85 -9.11
CA ARG A 366 24.11 7.16 -9.72
C ARG A 366 24.23 8.65 -10.05
N GLU A 367 23.27 9.22 -10.76
CA GLU A 367 23.25 10.65 -11.11
C GLU A 367 23.13 11.54 -9.86
N LEU A 368 22.37 11.12 -8.85
CA LEU A 368 22.26 11.85 -7.58
C LEU A 368 23.61 11.87 -6.84
N ALA A 369 24.35 10.75 -6.84
CA ALA A 369 25.68 10.67 -6.23
C ALA A 369 26.74 11.54 -6.92
N GLU A 370 26.52 11.93 -8.19
CA GLU A 370 27.44 12.83 -8.91
C GLU A 370 27.21 14.31 -8.57
N ARG A 371 26.08 14.66 -7.91
CA ARG A 371 25.79 16.04 -7.55
C ARG A 371 26.69 16.51 -6.39
N PRO A 372 27.33 17.70 -6.48
CA PRO A 372 28.25 18.17 -5.44
C PRO A 372 27.67 18.15 -4.02
N GLU A 373 26.38 18.47 -3.89
CA GLU A 373 25.66 18.50 -2.62
C GLU A 373 25.31 17.11 -2.06
N LEU A 374 25.40 16.04 -2.85
CA LEU A 374 25.08 14.66 -2.43
C LEU A 374 26.28 13.70 -2.53
N ALA A 375 27.38 14.12 -3.17
CA ALA A 375 28.53 13.27 -3.48
C ALA A 375 29.17 12.59 -2.26
N SER A 376 29.07 13.20 -1.08
CA SER A 376 29.62 12.62 0.16
C SER A 376 28.81 11.44 0.71
N LEU A 377 27.58 11.22 0.23
CA LEU A 377 26.68 10.19 0.76
C LEU A 377 26.97 8.81 0.17
N GLY A 378 27.39 8.75 -1.09
CA GLY A 378 27.53 7.51 -1.86
C GLY A 378 26.20 6.97 -2.39
N ALA A 379 26.25 6.27 -3.52
CA ALA A 379 25.04 5.86 -4.24
C ALA A 379 24.19 4.82 -3.49
N GLU A 380 24.81 3.88 -2.77
CA GLU A 380 24.08 2.85 -2.02
C GLU A 380 23.27 3.46 -0.84
N PHE A 381 23.84 4.42 -0.10
CA PHE A 381 23.10 5.13 0.94
C PHE A 381 21.96 5.98 0.35
N ILE A 382 22.17 6.58 -0.83
CA ILE A 382 21.10 7.30 -1.54
C ILE A 382 19.94 6.35 -1.88
N VAL A 383 20.21 5.11 -2.31
CA VAL A 383 19.16 4.11 -2.55
C VAL A 383 18.38 3.82 -1.26
N GLU A 384 19.05 3.58 -0.14
CA GLU A 384 18.39 3.35 1.15
C GLU A 384 17.51 4.54 1.56
N ALA A 385 18.01 5.77 1.41
CA ALA A 385 17.25 6.97 1.71
C ALA A 385 16.00 7.11 0.80
N LEU A 386 16.13 6.80 -0.49
CA LEU A 386 15.00 6.83 -1.43
C LEU A 386 13.96 5.75 -1.10
N MET A 387 14.38 4.55 -0.67
CA MET A 387 13.49 3.49 -0.20
C MET A 387 12.69 3.89 1.05
N LEU A 388 13.30 4.66 1.97
CA LEU A 388 12.61 5.22 3.13
C LEU A 388 11.62 6.32 2.74
N LEU A 389 12.00 7.21 1.81
CA LEU A 389 11.13 8.28 1.32
C LEU A 389 9.97 7.76 0.46
N GLU A 390 10.13 6.60 -0.18
CA GLU A 390 9.07 5.94 -0.94
C GLU A 390 7.94 5.47 -0.05
N ASN A 391 8.24 4.91 1.13
CA ASN A 391 7.22 4.50 2.10
C ASN A 391 6.26 5.66 2.43
N GLU A 392 6.79 6.88 2.47
CA GLU A 392 6.06 8.13 2.72
C GLU A 392 5.37 8.74 1.50
N ALA A 393 5.43 8.09 0.33
CA ALA A 393 4.94 8.63 -0.95
C ALA A 393 5.54 10.01 -1.31
N GLN A 394 6.74 10.31 -0.82
CA GLN A 394 7.44 11.55 -1.20
C GLN A 394 8.16 11.38 -2.54
N VAL A 395 8.66 10.17 -2.80
CA VAL A 395 9.30 9.77 -4.05
C VAL A 395 8.75 8.42 -4.50
N HIS A 396 8.85 8.11 -5.78
CA HIS A 396 8.54 6.79 -6.31
C HIS A 396 9.63 6.31 -7.28
N PRO A 397 9.84 4.99 -7.40
CA PRO A 397 10.59 4.44 -8.52
C PRO A 397 9.84 4.77 -9.81
N ALA A 398 10.55 5.30 -10.79
CA ALA A 398 9.97 5.69 -12.05
C ALA A 398 10.11 4.54 -13.07
N LEU A 399 9.05 4.29 -13.84
CA LEU A 399 9.05 3.32 -14.95
C LEU A 399 10.02 3.75 -16.05
N PRO A 400 10.50 2.85 -16.91
CA PRO A 400 11.16 3.23 -18.16
C PRO A 400 10.30 4.16 -19.01
N ALA A 401 10.91 5.13 -19.70
CA ALA A 401 10.20 6.17 -20.46
C ALA A 401 9.19 5.60 -21.48
N ALA A 402 9.53 4.50 -22.15
CA ALA A 402 8.63 3.83 -23.09
C ALA A 402 7.32 3.35 -22.45
N LEU A 403 7.39 2.79 -21.23
CA LEU A 403 6.21 2.35 -20.51
C LEU A 403 5.35 3.54 -20.06
N ARG A 404 5.99 4.62 -19.58
CA ARG A 404 5.29 5.86 -19.20
C ARG A 404 4.46 6.42 -20.35
N GLU A 405 5.06 6.46 -21.55
CA GLU A 405 4.39 6.98 -22.73
C GLU A 405 3.24 6.07 -23.16
N SER A 406 3.44 4.75 -23.20
CA SER A 406 2.38 3.81 -23.57
C SER A 406 1.16 3.84 -22.64
N ALA A 407 1.36 4.17 -21.37
CA ALA A 407 0.31 4.22 -20.35
C ALA A 407 -0.40 5.58 -20.27
N ARG A 408 0.12 6.63 -20.93
CA ARG A 408 -0.36 8.01 -20.75
C ARG A 408 -1.85 8.13 -21.03
N GLU A 409 -2.32 7.60 -22.14
CA GLU A 409 -3.72 7.74 -22.55
C GLU A 409 -4.68 6.99 -21.61
N SER A 410 -4.37 5.73 -21.28
CA SER A 410 -5.18 4.91 -20.37
C SER A 410 -5.22 5.49 -18.95
N VAL A 411 -4.09 6.01 -18.45
CA VAL A 411 -4.04 6.72 -17.17
C VAL A 411 -4.90 7.97 -17.17
N LEU A 412 -4.85 8.79 -18.23
CA LEU A 412 -5.70 9.98 -18.32
C LEU A 412 -7.19 9.64 -18.35
N ARG A 413 -7.60 8.58 -19.06
CA ARG A 413 -9.00 8.11 -19.05
C ARG A 413 -9.42 7.59 -17.69
N PHE A 414 -8.59 6.79 -17.02
CA PHE A 414 -8.85 6.33 -15.65
C PHE A 414 -8.99 7.51 -14.67
N ASN A 415 -8.06 8.46 -14.73
CA ASN A 415 -8.10 9.66 -13.88
C ASN A 415 -9.35 10.51 -14.15
N ALA A 416 -9.75 10.64 -15.42
CA ALA A 416 -11.00 11.31 -15.79
C ALA A 416 -12.23 10.58 -15.23
N ALA A 417 -12.27 9.25 -15.29
CA ALA A 417 -13.34 8.44 -14.72
C ALA A 417 -13.43 8.64 -13.19
N ILE A 418 -12.30 8.59 -12.46
CA ILE A 418 -12.26 8.88 -11.02
C ILE A 418 -12.76 10.30 -10.73
N MET A 419 -12.29 11.30 -11.48
CA MET A 419 -12.75 12.67 -11.29
C MET A 419 -14.25 12.82 -11.56
N GLN A 420 -14.86 12.10 -12.48
CA GLN A 420 -16.31 12.24 -12.72
C GLN A 420 -17.19 11.74 -11.56
N ARG A 421 -16.62 10.99 -10.61
CA ARG A 421 -17.37 10.46 -9.47
C ARG A 421 -17.68 11.54 -8.42
N PRO A 422 -18.76 11.36 -7.63
CA PRO A 422 -19.10 12.25 -6.52
C PRO A 422 -17.96 12.38 -5.48
N GLU A 423 -17.87 13.51 -4.77
CA GLU A 423 -16.78 13.75 -3.80
C GLU A 423 -16.96 12.98 -2.48
N ASP A 424 -18.19 12.68 -2.11
CA ASP A 424 -18.57 11.84 -0.98
C ASP A 424 -18.28 10.34 -1.22
N ASP A 425 -17.88 9.98 -2.44
CA ASP A 425 -17.54 8.61 -2.86
C ASP A 425 -16.17 8.14 -2.30
N GLY A 426 -15.49 8.98 -1.51
CA GLY A 426 -14.25 8.70 -0.76
C GLY A 426 -13.00 8.46 -1.61
N LEU A 427 -13.13 8.55 -2.94
CA LEU A 427 -12.07 8.26 -3.90
C LEU A 427 -11.26 9.50 -4.27
N HIS A 428 -10.00 9.51 -3.89
CA HIS A 428 -9.05 10.52 -4.33
C HIS A 428 -7.74 9.91 -4.83
N TYR A 429 -7.79 8.73 -5.44
CA TYR A 429 -6.62 8.09 -6.01
C TYR A 429 -6.54 8.30 -7.51
N LEU A 430 -5.45 8.91 -7.97
CA LEU A 430 -5.17 9.10 -9.39
C LEU A 430 -3.93 8.30 -9.78
N SER A 431 -4.01 7.58 -10.89
CA SER A 431 -2.91 6.82 -11.47
C SER A 431 -1.85 7.74 -12.05
N CYS A 432 -0.60 7.29 -11.96
CA CYS A 432 0.62 7.95 -12.39
C CYS A 432 1.29 7.07 -13.44
N SER A 433 1.32 7.52 -14.70
CA SER A 433 2.02 6.79 -15.76
C SER A 433 3.53 6.76 -15.52
N ALA A 434 4.07 7.73 -14.76
CA ALA A 434 5.50 7.80 -14.50
C ALA A 434 6.01 6.71 -13.55
N SER A 435 5.21 6.25 -12.59
CA SER A 435 5.59 5.22 -11.60
C SER A 435 4.86 3.89 -11.75
N GLY A 436 3.77 3.85 -12.51
CA GLY A 436 2.90 2.67 -12.57
C GLY A 436 2.10 2.44 -11.29
N GLN A 437 1.93 3.49 -10.49
CA GLN A 437 1.23 3.48 -9.21
C GLN A 437 0.10 4.52 -9.20
N ALA A 438 -0.71 4.55 -8.16
CA ALA A 438 -1.69 5.61 -7.91
C ALA A 438 -1.38 6.32 -6.58
N MET A 439 -1.80 7.58 -6.48
CA MET A 439 -1.54 8.40 -5.29
C MET A 439 -2.83 9.03 -4.79
N GLY A 440 -2.97 9.08 -3.47
CA GLY A 440 -4.08 9.72 -2.78
C GLY A 440 -3.92 11.24 -2.77
N TRP A 441 -5.02 11.95 -2.96
CA TRP A 441 -5.09 13.41 -2.98
C TRP A 441 -6.11 13.92 -1.96
N SER A 442 -5.91 15.11 -1.40
CA SER A 442 -6.96 15.75 -0.61
C SER A 442 -8.09 16.25 -1.51
N ALA A 443 -9.30 16.44 -0.97
CA ALA A 443 -10.41 17.05 -1.71
C ALA A 443 -10.02 18.40 -2.36
N MET A 444 -9.25 19.22 -1.64
CA MET A 444 -8.68 20.47 -2.17
C MET A 444 -7.78 20.21 -3.40
N ALA A 445 -6.83 19.27 -3.28
CA ALA A 445 -5.93 18.95 -4.38
C ALA A 445 -6.69 18.38 -5.58
N MET A 446 -7.69 17.51 -5.36
CA MET A 446 -8.57 16.99 -6.40
C MET A 446 -9.34 18.10 -7.12
N ALA A 447 -9.86 19.10 -6.38
CA ALA A 447 -10.52 20.25 -7.00
C ALA A 447 -9.56 21.05 -7.90
N GLN A 448 -8.30 21.24 -7.47
CA GLN A 448 -7.29 21.92 -8.28
C GLN A 448 -6.90 21.13 -9.53
N ILE A 449 -6.69 19.82 -9.39
CA ILE A 449 -6.36 18.92 -10.51
C ILE A 449 -7.49 18.93 -11.53
N ARG A 450 -8.74 18.80 -11.07
CA ARG A 450 -9.92 18.86 -11.93
C ARG A 450 -10.00 20.19 -12.69
N SER A 451 -9.83 21.32 -12.02
CA SER A 451 -9.83 22.64 -12.66
C SER A 451 -8.74 22.74 -13.73
N ALA A 452 -7.54 22.20 -13.47
CA ALA A 452 -6.45 22.17 -14.44
C ALA A 452 -6.79 21.28 -15.66
N CYS A 453 -7.36 20.08 -15.45
CA CYS A 453 -7.82 19.20 -16.52
C CYS A 453 -8.96 19.81 -17.36
N GLN A 454 -9.76 20.69 -16.76
CA GLN A 454 -10.82 21.46 -17.44
C GLN A 454 -10.29 22.71 -18.17
N GLY A 455 -8.98 22.94 -18.15
CA GLY A 455 -8.32 23.99 -18.94
C GLY A 455 -8.02 25.27 -18.18
N ALA A 456 -8.14 25.32 -16.85
CA ALA A 456 -7.68 26.47 -16.08
C ALA A 456 -6.16 26.63 -16.23
N GLN A 457 -5.71 27.75 -16.79
CA GLN A 457 -4.30 28.06 -17.05
C GLN A 457 -3.73 29.09 -16.07
N THR A 458 -4.60 29.82 -15.37
CA THR A 458 -4.19 30.84 -14.40
C THR A 458 -4.70 30.55 -12.98
N PRO A 459 -4.04 31.07 -11.93
CA PRO A 459 -4.53 30.94 -10.57
C PRO A 459 -5.95 31.49 -10.36
N LEU A 460 -6.32 32.55 -11.08
CA LEU A 460 -7.64 33.16 -10.97
C LEU A 460 -8.73 32.26 -11.57
N GLU A 461 -8.51 31.75 -12.79
CA GLU A 461 -9.43 30.80 -13.44
C GLU A 461 -9.65 29.55 -12.58
N MET A 462 -8.57 29.01 -12.01
CA MET A 462 -8.66 27.85 -11.11
C MET A 462 -9.44 28.18 -9.84
N ALA A 463 -9.16 29.32 -9.19
CA ALA A 463 -9.84 29.74 -7.97
C ALA A 463 -11.35 29.97 -8.21
N ASP A 464 -11.73 30.54 -9.35
CA ASP A 464 -13.13 30.75 -9.73
C ASP A 464 -13.86 29.42 -10.00
N ALA A 465 -13.22 28.49 -10.72
CA ALA A 465 -13.75 27.14 -10.95
C ALA A 465 -13.94 26.38 -9.62
N MET A 466 -12.97 26.47 -8.70
CA MET A 466 -13.08 25.86 -7.37
C MET A 466 -14.18 26.52 -6.54
N ARG A 467 -14.34 27.85 -6.61
CA ARG A 467 -15.37 28.58 -5.86
C ARG A 467 -16.77 28.13 -6.25
N ALA A 468 -17.05 27.98 -7.55
CA ALA A 468 -18.34 27.50 -8.03
C ALA A 468 -18.71 26.13 -7.46
N ARG A 469 -17.70 25.30 -7.16
CA ARG A 469 -17.88 23.96 -6.60
C ARG A 469 -18.11 23.97 -5.09
N PHE A 470 -17.27 24.68 -4.33
CA PHE A 470 -17.42 24.79 -2.87
C PHE A 470 -18.63 25.64 -2.42
N GLN A 471 -19.31 26.34 -3.34
CA GLN A 471 -20.57 27.02 -3.06
C GLN A 471 -21.80 26.10 -3.10
N GLY A 472 -21.66 24.86 -3.61
CA GLY A 472 -22.76 23.90 -3.79
C GLY A 472 -23.17 23.13 -2.53
N ASP A 473 -22.31 23.07 -1.51
CA ASP A 473 -22.53 22.24 -0.32
C ASP A 473 -22.61 23.12 0.93
N GLY A 474 -23.79 23.20 1.51
CA GLY A 474 -24.06 24.01 2.70
C GLY A 474 -23.13 23.65 3.86
N GLU A 475 -22.56 24.69 4.48
CA GLU A 475 -21.76 24.71 5.73
C GLU A 475 -20.25 24.99 5.66
N GLY A 476 -19.71 25.48 4.54
CA GLY A 476 -18.35 26.05 4.58
C GLY A 476 -17.87 26.80 3.34
N GLN A 477 -18.33 28.04 3.13
CA GLN A 477 -17.71 28.90 2.12
C GLN A 477 -16.25 29.17 2.48
N MET A 478 -15.32 28.63 1.70
CA MET A 478 -13.93 29.01 1.82
C MET A 478 -13.73 30.45 1.34
N PRO A 479 -12.95 31.28 2.08
CA PRO A 479 -12.66 32.64 1.65
C PRO A 479 -12.01 32.67 0.27
N ALA A 480 -12.40 33.64 -0.58
CA ALA A 480 -11.84 33.84 -1.92
C ALA A 480 -10.31 33.90 -1.91
N GLU A 481 -9.73 34.63 -0.95
CA GLU A 481 -8.29 34.77 -0.77
C GLU A 481 -7.60 33.42 -0.52
N ARG A 482 -8.25 32.50 0.20
CA ARG A 482 -7.73 31.16 0.47
C ARG A 482 -7.71 30.31 -0.81
N LEU A 483 -8.74 30.42 -1.65
CA LEU A 483 -8.80 29.72 -2.94
C LEU A 483 -7.75 30.25 -3.91
N GLU A 484 -7.59 31.57 -4.01
CA GLU A 484 -6.56 32.19 -4.85
C GLU A 484 -5.14 31.83 -4.38
N HIS A 485 -4.88 31.87 -3.07
CA HIS A 485 -3.59 31.44 -2.52
C HIS A 485 -3.34 29.96 -2.84
N SER A 486 -4.33 29.10 -2.62
CA SER A 486 -4.25 27.67 -2.95
C SER A 486 -3.93 27.46 -4.44
N ALA A 487 -4.62 28.15 -5.34
CA ALA A 487 -4.37 28.07 -6.78
C ALA A 487 -2.95 28.52 -7.16
N ARG A 488 -2.42 29.59 -6.55
CA ARG A 488 -1.01 30.00 -6.75
C ARG A 488 -0.03 28.91 -6.32
N CYS A 489 -0.25 28.29 -5.16
CA CYS A 489 0.57 27.17 -4.68
C CYS A 489 0.52 25.98 -5.64
N PHE A 490 -0.64 25.70 -6.26
CA PHE A 490 -0.74 24.67 -7.28
C PHE A 490 0.16 24.96 -8.48
N PHE A 491 0.06 26.12 -9.11
CA PHE A 491 0.87 26.44 -10.29
C PHE A 491 2.37 26.52 -9.99
N ALA A 492 2.75 26.99 -8.80
CA ALA A 492 4.14 27.11 -8.37
C ALA A 492 4.78 25.77 -7.97
N GLY A 493 4.02 24.83 -7.41
CA GLY A 493 4.54 23.59 -6.84
C GLY A 493 3.92 22.32 -7.40
N ARG A 494 2.62 22.11 -7.19
CA ARG A 494 1.95 20.84 -7.49
C ARG A 494 1.80 20.55 -8.98
N GLY A 495 1.46 21.56 -9.79
CA GLY A 495 1.26 21.44 -11.23
C GLY A 495 2.47 20.86 -11.98
N PRO A 496 3.70 21.37 -11.77
CA PRO A 496 4.92 20.75 -12.31
C PRO A 496 5.10 19.28 -11.92
N VAL A 497 4.87 18.93 -10.64
CA VAL A 497 4.98 17.55 -10.15
C VAL A 497 3.96 16.64 -10.83
N LEU A 498 2.71 17.08 -10.94
CA LEU A 498 1.64 16.33 -11.63
C LEU A 498 1.96 16.06 -13.12
N ARG A 499 2.55 17.03 -13.82
CA ARG A 499 3.00 16.84 -15.21
C ARG A 499 4.13 15.82 -15.31
N ASN A 500 5.10 15.88 -14.40
CA ASN A 500 6.20 14.92 -14.37
C ASN A 500 5.71 13.49 -14.05
N LEU A 501 4.66 13.39 -13.24
CA LEU A 501 4.00 12.12 -12.90
C LEU A 501 3.04 11.62 -14.01
N GLY A 502 2.78 12.44 -15.04
CA GLY A 502 1.88 12.08 -16.14
C GLY A 502 0.39 12.12 -15.77
N LEU A 503 0.01 12.89 -14.74
CA LEU A 503 -1.39 13.09 -14.33
C LEU A 503 -2.08 14.22 -15.12
N LEU A 504 -1.31 15.13 -15.71
CA LEU A 504 -1.76 16.29 -16.50
C LEU A 504 -1.21 16.30 -17.93
#